data_AF-A0A160VT38-F1
#
_entry.id   AF-A0A160VT38-F1
#
_cell.length_a   1.000
_cell.length_b   1.000
_cell.length_c   1.000
_cell.angle_alpha   90.00
_cell.angle_beta   90.00
_cell.angle_gamma   90.00
#
_symmetry.space_group_name_H-M   'P 1'
#
loop_
_entity.id
_entity.type
_entity.pdbx_description
1 polymer ?
#
loop_
_entity_poly.entity_id
_entity_poly.type
_entity_poly.pdbx_seq_one_letter_code
_entity_poly.pdbx_strand_id
1 'polypeptide(L)'
;MRVFSQNTKRGIIGFDEAQILARLKNFDFRGLIQEIIDTYTNISLIFTGSMLGLLVNYLNPSPDRHNFMRGARIITLGRWSIEEGVEYLKR
;
A
#
# COMPACT_ATOMS: atom_id res chain seq x y z
N MET A 1 27.51 -3.22 -9.07
CA MET A 1 26.53 -4.32 -9.00
C MET A 1 26.20 -4.56 -7.52
N ARG A 2 25.05 -4.08 -7.02
CA ARG A 2 24.61 -4.40 -5.65
C ARG A 2 23.97 -5.80 -5.70
N VAL A 3 24.71 -6.79 -5.21
CA VAL A 3 24.19 -8.16 -5.05
C VAL A 3 23.41 -8.18 -3.74
N PHE A 4 22.09 -8.10 -3.82
CA PHE A 4 21.23 -8.34 -2.65
C PHE A 4 21.15 -9.85 -2.41
N SER A 5 21.52 -10.26 -1.21
CA SER A 5 21.52 -11.65 -0.75
C SER A 5 20.16 -12.31 -0.98
N GLN A 6 20.14 -13.46 -1.66
CA GLN A 6 18.94 -14.25 -1.89
C GLN A 6 18.39 -14.94 -0.61
N ASN A 7 19.04 -14.75 0.54
CA ASN A 7 18.67 -15.34 1.84
C ASN A 7 17.91 -14.38 2.79
N THR A 8 17.41 -13.26 2.27
CA THR A 8 16.83 -12.22 3.11
C THR A 8 15.35 -12.55 3.41
N LYS A 9 15.00 -12.70 4.70
CA LYS A 9 13.61 -12.93 5.15
C LYS A 9 12.67 -11.92 4.49
N ARG A 10 11.45 -12.35 4.12
CA ARG A 10 10.43 -11.46 3.57
C ARG A 10 10.07 -10.40 4.63
N GLY A 11 10.27 -9.13 4.29
CA GLY A 11 9.88 -7.99 5.10
C GLY A 11 8.53 -7.44 4.66
N ILE A 12 7.71 -7.01 5.61
CA ILE A 12 6.44 -6.32 5.33
C ILE A 12 6.51 -4.93 5.96
N ILE A 13 6.22 -3.91 5.18
CA ILE A 13 6.05 -2.54 5.68
C ILE A 13 4.60 -2.15 5.44
N GLY A 14 3.88 -1.93 6.54
CA GLY A 14 2.49 -1.48 6.53
C GLY A 14 2.40 0.02 6.78
N PHE A 15 1.69 0.72 5.89
CA PHE A 15 1.31 2.12 6.06
C PHE A 15 -0.18 2.16 6.38
N ASP A 16 -0.50 2.47 7.65
CA ASP A 16 -1.87 2.63 8.08
C ASP A 16 -2.40 4.04 7.74
N GLU A 17 -3.63 4.12 7.23
CA GLU A 17 -4.24 5.37 6.75
C GLU A 17 -3.30 6.17 5.83
N ALA A 18 -2.77 5.49 4.80
CA ALA A 18 -1.69 5.99 3.95
C ALA A 18 -2.07 7.24 3.13
N GLN A 19 -3.36 7.42 2.83
CA GLN A 19 -4.07 8.63 3.26
C GLN A 19 -3.29 9.90 3.59
N ILE A 20 -2.78 9.87 4.81
CA ILE A 20 -2.18 10.99 5.51
C ILE A 20 -0.87 11.40 4.83
N LEU A 21 -0.15 10.46 4.21
CA LEU A 21 1.05 10.75 3.41
C LEU A 21 0.73 11.69 2.25
N ALA A 22 -0.46 11.57 1.65
CA ALA A 22 -0.94 12.48 0.62
C ALA A 22 -1.18 13.91 1.12
N ARG A 23 -1.42 14.08 2.42
CA ARG A 23 -1.70 15.38 3.05
C ARG A 23 -0.43 16.09 3.51
N LEU A 24 0.70 15.39 3.60
CA LEU A 24 1.99 15.95 3.98
C LEU A 24 2.59 16.73 2.79
N LYS A 25 2.15 18.00 2.62
CA LYS A 25 2.50 18.87 1.48
C LYS A 25 4.00 19.06 1.23
N ASN A 26 4.84 18.81 2.24
CA ASN A 26 6.28 19.07 2.16
C ASN A 26 7.14 17.80 1.96
N PHE A 27 6.52 16.62 1.89
CA PHE A 27 7.23 15.36 1.74
C PHE A 27 6.63 14.51 0.63
N ASP A 28 7.43 14.26 -0.41
CA ASP A 28 7.08 13.32 -1.47
C ASP A 28 7.66 11.95 -1.16
N PHE A 29 6.91 11.12 -0.44
CA PHE A 29 7.32 9.75 -0.16
C PHE A 29 7.34 8.85 -1.41
N ARG A 30 6.74 9.25 -2.53
CA ARG A 30 6.62 8.39 -3.72
C ARG A 30 7.97 7.93 -4.24
N GLY A 31 8.98 8.82 -4.22
CA GLY A 31 10.34 8.47 -4.64
C GLY A 31 10.97 7.38 -3.76
N LEU A 32 10.85 7.51 -2.43
CA LEU A 32 11.31 6.50 -1.48
C LEU A 32 10.58 5.17 -1.68
N ILE A 33 9.26 5.22 -1.83
CA ILE A 33 8.45 4.02 -1.98
C ILE A 33 8.78 3.32 -3.31
N GLN A 34 9.01 4.08 -4.39
CA GLN A 34 9.47 3.54 -5.67
C GLN A 34 10.86 2.90 -5.55
N GLU A 35 11.81 3.56 -4.87
CA GLU A 35 13.13 2.99 -4.60
C GLU A 35 13.03 1.67 -3.84
N ILE A 36 12.13 1.57 -2.87
CA ILE A 36 11.90 0.33 -2.11
C ILE A 36 11.41 -0.80 -3.04
N ILE A 37 10.42 -0.52 -3.88
CA ILE A 37 9.85 -1.50 -4.82
C ILE A 37 10.89 -1.96 -5.85
N ASP A 38 11.66 -1.03 -6.40
CA ASP A 38 12.61 -1.32 -7.48
C ASP A 38 13.88 -2.01 -6.96
N THR A 39 14.29 -1.71 -5.73
CA THR A 39 15.58 -2.18 -5.18
C THR A 39 15.45 -3.43 -4.31
N TYR A 40 14.37 -3.58 -3.55
CA TYR A 40 14.25 -4.60 -2.50
C TYR A 40 13.18 -5.64 -2.84
N THR A 41 13.56 -6.67 -3.58
CA THR A 41 12.66 -7.75 -4.02
C THR A 41 12.08 -8.60 -2.89
N ASN A 42 12.63 -8.51 -1.68
CA ASN A 42 12.15 -9.24 -0.50
C ASN A 42 11.25 -8.39 0.41
N ILE A 43 10.98 -7.13 0.08
CA ILE A 43 10.09 -6.25 0.83
C ILE A 43 8.73 -6.17 0.13
N SER A 44 7.66 -6.33 0.90
CA SER A 44 6.28 -6.10 0.45
C SER A 44 5.70 -4.90 1.17
N LEU A 45 5.04 -4.02 0.41
CA LEU A 45 4.40 -2.83 0.94
C LEU A 45 2.89 -3.04 1.01
N ILE A 46 2.30 -2.71 2.15
CA ILE A 46 0.85 -2.74 2.35
C ILE A 46 0.40 -1.32 2.68
N PHE A 47 -0.57 -0.82 1.93
CA PHE A 47 -1.21 0.47 2.18
C PHE A 47 -2.65 0.21 2.58
N THR A 48 -3.05 0.66 3.77
CA THR A 48 -4.45 0.71 4.17
C THR A 48 -4.96 2.15 3.97
N GLY A 49 -6.27 2.30 3.87
CA GLY A 49 -6.89 3.60 3.85
C GLY A 49 -8.40 3.53 3.80
N SER A 50 -9.05 4.28 4.67
CA SER A 50 -10.51 4.46 4.67
C SER A 50 -10.96 5.37 3.51
N MET A 51 -10.13 6.34 3.12
CA MET A 51 -10.42 7.24 1.99
C MET A 51 -9.76 6.75 0.70
N LEU A 52 -10.32 5.68 0.12
CA LEU A 52 -9.77 5.02 -1.08
C LEU A 52 -9.48 5.99 -2.22
N GLY A 53 -10.37 6.96 -2.50
CA GLY A 53 -10.16 7.93 -3.57
C GLY A 53 -8.91 8.80 -3.36
N LEU A 54 -8.66 9.25 -2.13
CA LEU A 54 -7.47 10.05 -1.81
C LEU A 54 -6.19 9.22 -1.90
N LEU A 55 -6.23 7.99 -1.39
CA LEU A 55 -5.11 7.06 -1.44
C LEU A 55 -4.75 6.68 -2.88
N VAL A 56 -5.74 6.30 -3.70
CA VAL A 56 -5.51 5.93 -5.11
C VAL A 56 -4.97 7.11 -5.91
N ASN A 57 -5.51 8.31 -5.71
CA ASN A 57 -5.00 9.51 -6.38
C ASN A 57 -3.55 9.83 -5.97
N TYR A 58 -3.19 9.60 -4.71
CA TYR A 58 -1.83 9.81 -4.23
C TYR A 58 -0.84 8.81 -4.83
N LEU A 59 -1.22 7.53 -4.83
CA LEU A 59 -0.39 6.44 -5.32
C LEU A 59 -0.33 6.40 -6.86
N ASN A 60 -1.35 6.87 -7.57
CA ASN A 60 -1.39 6.85 -9.03
C ASN A 60 -2.02 8.13 -9.62
N PRO A 61 -1.32 9.28 -9.56
CA PRO A 61 -1.91 10.57 -9.88
C PRO A 61 -2.16 10.80 -11.39
N SER A 62 -1.51 10.08 -12.32
CA SER A 62 -1.59 10.39 -13.76
C SER A 62 -1.06 9.26 -14.67
N PRO A 63 -1.61 9.06 -15.91
CA PRO A 63 -1.11 8.05 -16.88
C PRO A 63 0.29 8.31 -17.45
N ASP A 64 0.72 9.57 -17.38
CA ASP A 64 2.00 10.12 -17.87
C ASP A 64 3.18 9.92 -16.90
N ARG A 65 2.91 9.41 -15.68
CA ARG A 65 3.96 9.07 -14.71
C ARG A 65 4.20 7.57 -14.68
N HIS A 66 5.40 7.15 -14.27
CA HIS A 66 5.70 5.74 -14.03
C HIS A 66 4.77 5.22 -12.92
N ASN A 67 3.64 4.57 -13.30
CA ASN A 67 2.62 4.14 -12.36
C ASN A 67 3.20 3.26 -11.24
N PHE A 68 3.30 3.82 -10.05
CA PHE A 68 3.66 3.13 -8.82
C PHE A 68 2.76 1.90 -8.54
N MET A 69 1.51 1.94 -8.99
CA MET A 69 0.52 0.88 -8.79
C MET A 69 0.43 -0.18 -9.92
N ARG A 70 1.32 -0.17 -10.93
CA ARG A 70 1.19 -1.07 -12.10
C ARG A 70 1.18 -2.57 -11.75
N GLY A 71 1.65 -2.95 -10.55
CA GLY A 71 1.59 -4.32 -10.02
C GLY A 71 0.92 -4.46 -8.65
N ALA A 72 0.15 -3.46 -8.20
CA ALA A 72 -0.45 -3.50 -6.86
C ALA A 72 -1.68 -4.42 -6.81
N ARG A 73 -1.74 -5.29 -5.79
CA ARG A 73 -2.96 -6.03 -5.46
C ARG A 73 -3.87 -5.16 -4.60
N ILE A 74 -5.09 -4.92 -5.06
CA ILE A 74 -6.10 -4.19 -4.31
C ILE A 74 -7.03 -5.18 -3.62
N ILE A 75 -7.22 -5.02 -2.30
CA ILE A 75 -8.17 -5.79 -1.51
C ILE A 75 -9.13 -4.78 -0.88
N THR A 76 -10.42 -4.93 -1.19
CA THR A 76 -11.47 -4.08 -0.63
C THR A 76 -12.19 -4.87 0.45
N LEU A 77 -12.17 -4.37 1.69
CA LEU A 77 -12.97 -4.91 2.77
C LEU A 77 -14.38 -4.34 2.68
N GLY A 78 -15.35 -5.22 2.40
CA GLY A 78 -16.76 -4.88 2.38
C GLY A 78 -17.30 -4.66 3.80
N ARG A 79 -18.49 -4.06 3.87
CA ARG A 79 -19.28 -4.12 5.11
C ARG A 79 -19.67 -5.55 5.37
N TRP A 80 -19.75 -5.92 6.65
CA TRP A 80 -20.30 -7.20 7.04
C TRP A 80 -21.74 -7.33 6.56
N SER A 81 -22.10 -8.55 6.17
CA SER A 81 -23.49 -8.94 6.05
C SER A 81 -24.15 -8.99 7.44
N ILE A 82 -25.48 -9.04 7.46
CA ILE A 82 -26.22 -9.19 8.73
C ILE A 82 -25.83 -10.51 9.39
N GLU A 83 -25.71 -11.58 8.61
CA GLU A 83 -25.33 -12.91 9.07
C GLU A 83 -23.92 -12.93 9.67
N GLU A 84 -22.94 -12.32 8.99
CA GLU A 84 -21.57 -12.16 9.48
C GLU A 84 -21.53 -11.36 10.79
N GLY A 85 -22.30 -10.28 10.87
CA GLY A 85 -22.41 -9.45 12.08
C GLY A 85 -23.03 -10.21 13.26
N VAL A 86 -24.10 -10.96 13.01
CA VAL A 86 -24.74 -11.80 14.04
C VAL A 86 -23.80 -12.91 14.51
N GLU A 87 -23.07 -13.56 13.60
CA GLU A 87 -22.12 -14.60 13.96
C GLU A 87 -20.93 -14.05 14.75
N TYR A 88 -20.41 -12.88 14.38
CA TYR A 88 -19.34 -12.22 15.12
C TYR A 88 -19.75 -11.92 16.57
N LEU A 89 -20.99 -11.45 16.78
CA LEU A 89 -21.49 -11.07 18.12
C LEU A 89 -21.84 -12.25 19.03
N LYS A 90 -21.99 -13.46 18.48
CA LYS A 90 -22.25 -14.68 19.28
C LYS A 90 -21.01 -15.21 19.99
N ARG A 91 -19.82 -14.73 19.63
CA ARG A 91 -18.54 -15.05 20.27
C ARG A 91 -18.20 -14.01 21.33
#